data_AF-A0A6H1KUK1-F1
#
_entry.id   AF-A0A6H1KUK1-F1
#
_cell.length_a   1.000
_cell.length_b   1.000
_cell.length_c   1.000
_cell.angle_alpha   90.00
_cell.angle_beta   90.00
_cell.angle_gamma   90.00
#
_symmetry.space_group_name_H-M   'P 1'
#
loop_
_entity.id
_entity.type
_entity.pdbx_description
1 polymer ?
#
loop_
_entity_poly.entity_id
_entity_poly.type
_entity_poly.pdbx_seq_one_letter_code
_entity_poly.pdbx_strand_id
1 'polypeptide(L)' 'MTVPRRHVETLPDGTQVRLGVFLSNSKSRRATLTADKLAALAALGLNWD' A
#
# COMPACT_ATOMS: atom_id res chain seq x y z
N MET A 1 -10.60 5.23 1.25
CA MET A 1 -10.47 4.00 2.07
C MET A 1 -9.22 4.14 2.93
N THR A 2 -9.35 4.02 4.26
CA THR A 2 -8.21 4.18 5.17
C THR A 2 -7.85 2.83 5.78
N VAL A 3 -6.80 2.20 5.27
CA VAL A 3 -6.26 0.96 5.84
C VAL A 3 -5.46 1.33 7.11
N PRO A 4 -5.81 0.80 8.30
CA PRO A 4 -5.06 1.07 9.52
C PRO A 4 -3.61 0.62 9.38
N ARG A 5 -2.65 1.37 9.95
CA ARG A 5 -1.21 1.03 9.87
C ARG A 5 -0.89 -0.39 10.38
N ARG A 6 -1.65 -0.92 11.34
CA ARG A 6 -1.48 -2.28 11.88
C ARG A 6 -2.20 -3.37 11.08
N HIS A 7 -2.85 -3.04 9.98
CA HIS A 7 -3.57 -4.01 9.17
C HIS A 7 -2.61 -5.06 8.59
N VAL A 8 -2.96 -6.31 8.80
CA VAL A 8 -2.32 -7.50 8.25
C VAL A 8 -3.36 -8.20 7.40
N GLU A 9 -2.99 -8.49 6.16
CA GLU A 9 -3.81 -9.24 5.22
C GLU A 9 -3.22 -10.65 5.11
N THR A 10 -4.08 -11.67 5.20
CA THR A 10 -3.69 -13.06 5.02
C THR A 10 -4.05 -13.47 3.60
N LEU A 11 -3.03 -13.80 2.81
CA LEU A 11 -3.18 -14.29 1.46
C LEU A 11 -3.74 -15.74 1.46
N PRO A 12 -4.33 -16.20 0.35
CA PRO A 12 -4.91 -17.55 0.25
C PRO A 12 -3.93 -18.70 0.50
N ASP A 13 -2.63 -18.43 0.36
CA ASP A 13 -1.52 -19.35 0.65
C ASP A 13 -1.13 -19.37 2.15
N GLY A 14 -1.82 -18.59 2.99
CA GLY A 14 -1.53 -18.43 4.42
C GLY A 14 -0.48 -17.37 4.73
N THR A 15 0.08 -16.69 3.73
CA THR A 15 1.09 -15.65 3.94
C THR A 15 0.46 -14.41 4.56
N GLN A 16 1.01 -13.95 5.68
CA GLN A 16 0.57 -12.72 6.34
C GLN A 16 1.41 -11.53 5.88
N VAL A 17 0.79 -10.55 5.22
CA VAL A 17 1.44 -9.33 4.75
C VAL A 17 0.94 -8.11 5.52
N ARG A 18 1.86 -7.24 5.96
CA ARG A 18 1.53 -6.02 6.70
C ARG A 18 1.14 -4.90 5.76
N LEU A 19 -0.03 -5.02 5.13
CA LEU A 19 -0.51 -4.08 4.12
C LEU A 19 -0.56 -2.64 4.64
N GLY A 20 -1.00 -2.44 5.89
CA GLY A 20 -1.05 -1.11 6.50
C GLY A 20 0.31 -0.43 6.62
N VAL A 21 1.36 -1.21 6.91
CA VAL A 21 2.75 -0.72 6.99
C VAL A 21 3.30 -0.44 5.60
N PHE A 22 3.04 -1.33 4.63
CA PHE A 22 3.44 -1.15 3.24
C PHE A 22 2.86 0.15 2.67
N LEU A 23 1.55 0.37 2.81
CA LEU A 23 0.88 1.58 2.33
C LEU A 23 1.39 2.84 3.02
N SER A 24 1.64 2.79 4.33
CA SER A 24 2.21 3.92 5.07
C SER A 24 3.62 4.27 4.57
N ASN A 25 4.46 3.27 4.32
CA ASN A 25 5.81 3.46 3.77
C ASN A 25 5.76 4.01 2.34
N SER A 26 4.86 3.49 1.51
CA SER A 26 4.64 3.99 0.14
C SER A 26 4.16 5.44 0.14
N LYS A 27 3.29 5.84 1.07
CA LYS A 27 2.91 7.25 1.29
C LYS A 27 4.10 8.11 1.69
N SER A 28 4.89 7.67 2.68
CA SER A 28 6.05 8.43 3.14
C SER A 28 7.15 8.56 2.06
N ARG A 29 7.30 7.56 1.20
CA ARG A 29 8.32 7.53 0.13
C ARG A 29 7.78 7.98 -1.22
N ARG A 30 6.58 8.56 -1.28
CA ARG A 30 5.94 9.02 -2.52
C ARG A 30 6.86 9.91 -3.35
N ALA A 31 7.63 10.78 -2.70
CA ALA A 31 8.57 11.69 -3.35
C ALA A 31 9.70 10.98 -4.14
N THR A 32 10.02 9.73 -3.79
CA THR A 32 11.07 8.93 -4.44
C THR A 32 10.51 7.79 -5.28
N LEU A 33 9.19 7.67 -5.42
CA LEU A 33 8.55 6.65 -6.25
C LEU A 33 8.49 7.14 -7.70
N THR A 34 8.82 6.26 -8.64
CA THR A 34 8.67 6.51 -10.07
C THR A 34 7.19 6.59 -10.44
N ALA A 35 6.88 7.32 -11.53
CA ALA A 35 5.50 7.49 -12.00
C ALA A 35 4.78 6.15 -12.24
N ASP A 36 5.50 5.14 -12.75
CA ASP A 36 4.99 3.79 -12.96
C ASP A 36 4.50 3.11 -11.65
N LYS A 37 5.30 3.21 -10.57
CA LYS A 37 4.91 2.68 -9.26
C LYS A 37 3.71 3.43 -8.68
N LEU A 38 3.63 4.74 -8.90
CA LEU A 38 2.48 5.54 -8.46
C LEU A 38 1.21 5.14 -9.24
N ALA A 39 1.32 4.90 -10.54
CA ALA A 39 0.22 4.43 -11.38
C ALA A 39 -0.26 3.03 -10.95
N ALA A 40 0.67 2.11 -10.66
CA ALA A 40 0.33 0.78 -10.15
C ALA A 40 -0.40 0.84 -8.79
N LEU A 41 0.05 1.71 -7.87
CA LEU A 41 -0.63 1.93 -6.59
C LEU A 41 -2.01 2.57 -6.76
N ALA A 42 -2.15 3.52 -7.68
CA ALA A 42 -3.44 4.14 -7.99
C ALA A 42 -4.43 3.14 -8.63
N ALA A 43 -3.95 2.25 -9.50
CA ALA A 43 -4.76 1.19 -10.10
C ALA A 43 -5.30 0.20 -9.05
N LEU A 44 -4.61 0.03 -7.93
CA LEU A 44 -5.05 -0.77 -6.79
C LEU A 44 -6.05 -0.02 -5.87
N GLY A 45 -6.53 1.15 -6.27
CA GLY A 45 -7.52 1.93 -5.51
C GLY A 45 -6.91 2.76 -4.37
N LEU A 46 -5.57 2.95 -4.36
CA LEU A 46 -4.94 3.84 -3.41
C LEU A 46 -5.20 5.30 -3.80
N ASN A 47 -6.35 5.84 -3.39
CA ASN A 47 -6.61 7.27 -3.48
C ASN A 47 -5.81 8.03 -2.42
N TRP A 48 -5.20 9.13 -2.86
CA TRP A 48 -4.23 9.92 -2.09
C TRP A 48 -4.84 11.11 -1.34
N ASP A 49 -6.17 11.21 -1.29
CA ASP A 49 -6.90 12.15 -0.42
C ASP A 49 -6.61 11.90 1.07
#